data_AF-A0A5S4GCT1-F1
#
_entry.id   AF-A0A5S4GCT1-F1
#
_cell.length_a   1.000
_cell.length_b   1.000
_cell.length_c   1.000
_cell.angle_alpha   90.00
_cell.angle_beta   90.00
_cell.angle_gamma   90.00
#
_symmetry.space_group_name_H-M   'P 1'
#
loop_
_entity.id
_entity.type
_entity.pdbx_description
1 polymer ?
#
loop_
_entity_poly.entity_id
_entity_poly.type
_entity_poly.pdbx_seq_one_letter_code
_entity_poly.pdbx_strand_id
1 'polypeptide(L)'
;MKFTRIRRRSRFALPAALAAAATLTFGLASPASATNPDPIPSSFDFSDCPPLPEGAHPTFSNCYVGIITSGTFKIGNFDQAIEEPIRFTYANTFNPTTFETKVLFGGLEAPKMLVQDGLFGDPFLTAVYAKVEYAGKFEMPVSSDFEITLGVKVRLINPILGSNCTVGTNSNPITLKLTTGTT
;
A
#
# COMPACT_ATOMS: atom_id res chain seq x y z
N MET A 1 -14.01 92.64 -43.21
CA MET A 1 -14.55 91.57 -44.08
C MET A 1 -13.70 90.32 -43.96
N LYS A 2 -14.38 89.17 -43.80
CA LYS A 2 -14.00 87.74 -44.00
C LYS A 2 -12.52 87.29 -44.01
N PHE A 3 -12.19 86.51 -42.97
CA PHE A 3 -11.75 85.10 -42.97
C PHE A 3 -11.06 84.48 -44.19
N THR A 4 -9.95 83.78 -43.94
CA THR A 4 -9.65 82.31 -44.15
C THR A 4 -8.12 82.11 -44.15
N ARG A 5 -7.45 80.99 -43.83
CA ARG A 5 -7.76 79.60 -43.47
C ARG A 5 -6.50 78.96 -42.81
N ILE A 6 -6.74 78.12 -41.81
CA ILE A 6 -6.13 76.79 -41.51
C ILE A 6 -4.62 76.66 -41.27
N ARG A 7 -4.27 76.14 -40.09
CA ARG A 7 -3.14 75.20 -39.91
C ARG A 7 -3.54 74.07 -38.95
N ARG A 8 -3.42 72.82 -39.42
CA ARG A 8 -3.61 71.59 -38.62
C ARG A 8 -2.57 71.54 -37.50
N ARG A 9 -2.99 71.33 -36.26
CA ARG A 9 -2.12 70.93 -35.14
C ARG A 9 -2.55 69.57 -34.60
N SER A 10 -1.50 68.79 -34.34
CA SER A 10 -1.38 67.55 -33.58
C SER A 10 -2.45 67.34 -32.51
N ARG A 11 -3.08 66.17 -32.52
CA ARG A 11 -3.82 65.65 -31.37
C ARG A 11 -2.87 64.88 -30.46
N PHE A 12 -2.29 65.59 -29.50
CA PHE A 12 -2.09 65.05 -28.16
C PHE A 12 -3.38 65.34 -27.40
N ALA A 13 -4.04 64.31 -26.87
CA ALA A 13 -5.08 64.43 -25.86
C ALA A 13 -5.22 63.10 -25.11
N LEU A 14 -4.62 63.03 -23.92
CA LEU A 14 -5.29 62.49 -22.71
C LEU A 14 -6.51 63.39 -22.38
N PRO A 15 -7.47 63.06 -21.49
CA PRO A 15 -7.58 61.96 -20.53
C PRO A 15 -9.03 61.39 -20.40
N ALA A 16 -9.27 60.58 -19.36
CA ALA A 16 -10.44 60.63 -18.45
C ALA A 16 -11.18 59.28 -18.26
N ALA A 17 -10.86 58.68 -17.11
CA ALA A 17 -11.74 57.95 -16.19
C ALA A 17 -13.07 57.40 -16.70
N LEU A 18 -13.19 56.07 -16.68
CA LEU A 18 -14.46 55.39 -16.47
C LEU A 18 -14.26 54.20 -15.52
N ALA A 19 -14.78 54.42 -14.31
CA ALA A 19 -15.46 53.50 -13.42
C ALA A 19 -14.89 52.08 -13.21
N ALA A 20 -14.44 51.89 -11.97
CA ALA A 20 -14.23 50.61 -11.32
C ALA A 20 -15.51 49.76 -11.27
N ALA A 21 -15.41 48.50 -11.71
CA ALA A 21 -16.18 47.34 -11.22
C ALA A 21 -15.63 46.06 -11.87
N ALA A 22 -14.37 45.70 -11.58
CA ALA A 22 -13.87 44.36 -11.84
C ALA A 22 -13.88 43.60 -10.51
N THR A 23 -15.01 42.96 -10.20
CA THR A 23 -15.11 41.96 -9.14
C THR A 23 -14.13 40.83 -9.46
N LEU A 24 -12.96 40.86 -8.83
CA LEU A 24 -12.01 39.75 -8.78
C LEU A 24 -12.65 38.61 -7.98
N THR A 25 -13.50 37.80 -8.62
CA THR A 25 -13.84 36.48 -8.10
C THR A 25 -12.62 35.58 -8.28
N PHE A 26 -11.64 35.70 -7.37
CA PHE A 26 -10.69 34.62 -7.13
C PHE A 26 -11.50 33.47 -6.54
N GLY A 27 -12.01 32.61 -7.41
CA GLY A 27 -12.53 31.32 -7.01
C GLY A 27 -11.39 30.56 -6.35
N LEU A 28 -11.45 30.46 -5.03
CA LEU A 28 -10.70 29.49 -4.25
C LEU A 28 -11.16 28.11 -4.72
N ALA A 29 -10.54 27.57 -5.76
CA ALA A 29 -10.64 26.15 -6.06
C ALA A 29 -9.99 25.44 -4.86
N SER A 30 -10.82 24.94 -3.94
CA SER A 30 -10.36 24.03 -2.90
C SER A 30 -9.58 22.90 -3.57
N PRO A 31 -8.38 22.53 -3.09
CA PRO A 31 -7.75 21.32 -3.57
C PRO A 31 -8.74 20.19 -3.35
N ALA A 32 -9.16 19.53 -4.43
CA ALA A 32 -9.89 18.29 -4.31
C ALA A 32 -8.93 17.33 -3.63
N SER A 33 -9.17 17.01 -2.36
CA SER A 33 -8.50 15.90 -1.70
C SER A 33 -8.81 14.67 -2.55
N ALA A 34 -7.80 14.17 -3.25
CA ALA A 34 -7.90 12.88 -3.92
C ALA A 34 -8.32 11.87 -2.86
N THR A 35 -9.49 11.27 -3.03
CA THR A 35 -9.94 10.17 -2.18
C THR A 35 -8.87 9.09 -2.31
N ASN A 36 -8.21 8.71 -1.21
CA ASN A 36 -7.25 7.62 -1.27
C ASN A 36 -8.04 6.39 -1.75
N PRO A 37 -7.70 5.79 -2.90
CA PRO A 37 -8.43 4.64 -3.43
C PRO A 37 -8.36 3.45 -2.47
N ASP A 38 -7.40 3.46 -1.54
CA ASP A 38 -7.26 2.45 -0.51
C ASP A 38 -7.54 3.03 0.90
N PRO A 39 -8.74 2.81 1.47
CA PRO A 39 -9.10 3.34 2.77
C PRO A 39 -8.32 2.65 3.89
N ILE A 40 -7.77 3.45 4.81
CA ILE A 40 -7.08 2.93 6.01
C ILE A 40 -8.10 2.11 6.84
N PRO A 41 -7.74 0.90 7.28
CA PRO A 41 -8.58 0.09 8.16
C PRO A 41 -9.02 0.87 9.42
N SER A 42 -10.26 0.65 9.86
CA SER A 42 -10.81 1.32 11.05
C SER A 42 -10.21 0.82 12.37
N SER A 43 -9.56 -0.35 12.35
CA SER A 43 -8.88 -0.94 13.50
C SER A 43 -7.62 -1.69 13.06
N PHE A 44 -6.70 -1.85 14.01
CA PHE A 44 -5.47 -2.64 13.86
C PHE A 44 -5.43 -3.68 14.98
N ASP A 45 -5.18 -4.93 14.62
CA ASP A 45 -5.04 -6.04 15.56
C ASP A 45 -3.57 -6.40 15.79
N PHE A 46 -3.12 -6.24 17.03
CA PHE A 46 -1.78 -6.49 17.53
C PHE A 46 -1.67 -7.83 18.29
N SER A 47 -2.69 -8.69 18.24
CA SER A 47 -2.73 -9.98 18.93
C SER A 47 -1.56 -10.91 18.58
N ASP A 48 -1.05 -10.84 17.35
CA ASP A 48 0.11 -11.61 16.86
C ASP A 48 1.46 -10.96 17.17
N CYS A 49 1.52 -9.91 17.99
CA CYS A 49 2.80 -9.35 18.38
C CYS A 49 3.61 -10.38 19.16
N PRO A 50 4.83 -10.72 18.70
CA PRO A 50 5.65 -11.69 19.41
C PRO A 50 6.06 -11.13 20.78
N PRO A 51 6.26 -12.01 21.78
CA PRO A 51 6.67 -11.58 23.11
C PRO A 51 8.04 -10.90 23.05
N LEU A 52 8.23 -9.91 23.93
CA LEU A 52 9.50 -9.21 24.04
C LEU A 52 10.59 -10.20 24.50
N PRO A 53 11.70 -10.35 23.75
CA PRO A 53 12.75 -11.29 24.10
C PRO A 53 13.53 -10.81 25.33
N GLU A 54 14.20 -11.73 26.00
CA GLU A 54 14.98 -11.43 27.20
C GLU A 54 16.04 -10.33 26.94
N GLY A 55 16.11 -9.37 27.87
CA GLY A 55 17.02 -8.24 27.79
C GLY A 55 16.61 -7.14 26.80
N ALA A 56 15.59 -7.33 25.96
CA ALA A 56 15.04 -6.24 25.17
C ALA A 56 14.23 -5.27 26.05
N HIS A 57 14.33 -3.98 25.76
CA HIS A 57 13.66 -2.94 26.53
C HIS A 57 12.37 -2.49 25.83
N PRO A 58 11.22 -2.43 26.55
CA PRO A 58 9.93 -2.16 25.94
C PRO A 58 9.86 -0.77 25.30
N THR A 59 10.50 0.25 25.89
CA THR A 59 10.50 1.63 25.34
C THR A 59 11.21 1.76 23.99
N PHE A 60 12.16 0.88 23.69
CA PHE A 60 12.93 0.91 22.44
C PHE A 60 12.50 -0.20 21.47
N SER A 61 11.41 -0.90 21.80
CA SER A 61 10.89 -2.01 21.02
C SER A 61 9.49 -1.66 20.52
N ASN A 62 9.21 -1.93 19.25
CA ASN A 62 7.94 -1.59 18.61
C ASN A 62 7.37 -2.83 17.91
N CYS A 63 6.06 -2.98 17.99
CA CYS A 63 5.33 -3.94 17.17
C CYS A 63 4.61 -3.21 16.04
N TYR A 64 4.71 -3.74 14.83
CA TYR A 64 4.13 -3.21 13.61
C TYR A 64 3.12 -4.20 13.06
N VAL A 65 1.99 -3.65 12.58
CA VAL A 65 0.95 -4.37 11.86
C VAL A 65 0.84 -3.76 10.47
N GLY A 66 1.12 -4.55 9.44
CA GLY A 66 0.87 -4.20 8.05
C GLY A 66 -0.43 -4.83 7.58
N ILE A 67 -1.30 -4.04 6.97
CA ILE A 67 -2.54 -4.52 6.35
C ILE A 67 -2.50 -4.13 4.88
N ILE A 68 -2.56 -5.13 4.01
CA ILE A 68 -2.59 -4.99 2.56
C ILE A 68 -4.06 -5.11 2.17
N THR A 69 -4.70 -3.99 1.87
CA THR A 69 -6.15 -3.88 1.64
C THR A 69 -6.54 -3.99 0.18
N SER A 70 -5.63 -3.72 -0.76
CA SER A 70 -5.87 -3.85 -2.20
C SER A 70 -4.58 -4.13 -2.97
N GLY A 71 -4.71 -4.42 -4.27
CA GLY A 71 -3.60 -4.65 -5.18
C GLY A 71 -3.74 -5.95 -5.97
N THR A 72 -2.66 -6.36 -6.60
CA THR A 72 -2.62 -7.59 -7.41
C THR A 72 -1.38 -8.41 -7.05
N PHE A 73 -1.59 -9.69 -6.78
CA PHE A 73 -0.52 -10.66 -6.58
C PHE A 73 -0.28 -11.41 -7.88
N LYS A 74 0.96 -11.42 -8.35
CA LYS A 74 1.37 -12.14 -9.56
C LYS A 74 2.16 -13.39 -9.21
N ILE A 75 1.65 -14.55 -9.63
CA ILE A 75 2.34 -15.84 -9.51
C ILE A 75 2.57 -16.39 -10.91
N GLY A 76 3.77 -16.21 -11.44
CA GLY A 76 4.07 -16.59 -12.82
C GLY A 76 3.16 -15.83 -13.80
N ASN A 77 2.24 -16.55 -14.44
CA ASN A 77 1.28 -16.00 -15.41
C ASN A 77 -0.14 -15.79 -14.83
N PHE A 78 -0.32 -16.00 -13.53
CA PHE A 78 -1.60 -15.82 -12.85
C PHE A 78 -1.59 -14.51 -12.06
N ASP A 79 -2.51 -13.61 -12.39
CA ASP A 79 -2.72 -12.35 -11.71
C ASP A 79 -3.97 -12.47 -10.82
N GLN A 80 -3.81 -12.30 -9.51
CA GLN A 80 -4.88 -12.40 -8.51
C GLN A 80 -5.13 -11.05 -7.86
N ALA A 81 -6.34 -10.53 -7.94
CA ALA A 81 -6.72 -9.34 -7.17
C ALA A 81 -6.79 -9.69 -5.67
N ILE A 82 -6.30 -8.77 -4.84
CA ILE A 82 -6.47 -8.82 -3.38
C ILE A 82 -7.85 -8.23 -3.08
N GLU A 83 -8.83 -9.10 -2.89
CA GLU A 83 -10.22 -8.71 -2.60
C GLU A 83 -10.49 -8.60 -1.09
N GLU A 84 -9.74 -9.35 -0.30
CA GLU A 84 -9.82 -9.35 1.16
C GLU A 84 -8.46 -8.99 1.75
N PRO A 85 -8.41 -8.22 2.86
CA PRO A 85 -7.14 -7.75 3.41
C PRO A 85 -6.22 -8.87 3.88
N ILE A 86 -4.92 -8.74 3.59
CA ILE A 86 -3.86 -9.60 4.12
C ILE A 86 -3.17 -8.85 5.25
N ARG A 87 -3.05 -9.46 6.43
CA ARG A 87 -2.40 -8.85 7.59
C ARG A 87 -1.10 -9.58 7.91
N PHE A 88 -0.06 -8.82 8.23
CA PHE A 88 1.17 -9.38 8.79
C PHE A 88 1.64 -8.53 9.97
N THR A 89 2.26 -9.20 10.94
CA THR A 89 2.72 -8.57 12.18
C THR A 89 4.17 -8.93 12.43
N TYR A 90 4.97 -7.95 12.83
CA TYR A 90 6.37 -8.15 13.23
C TYR A 90 6.77 -7.15 14.31
N ALA A 91 7.81 -7.46 15.07
CA ALA A 91 8.36 -6.57 16.07
C ALA A 91 9.83 -6.28 15.82
N ASN A 92 10.23 -5.02 16.04
CA ASN A 92 11.62 -4.63 16.15
C ASN A 92 11.93 -4.46 17.63
N THR A 93 12.92 -5.18 18.13
CA THR A 93 13.28 -5.19 19.55
C THR A 93 14.71 -4.72 19.71
N PHE A 94 14.98 -3.99 20.79
CA PHE A 94 16.31 -3.46 21.08
C PHE A 94 16.75 -3.84 22.49
N ASN A 95 17.94 -4.42 22.59
CA ASN A 95 18.58 -4.74 23.86
C ASN A 95 19.64 -3.67 24.20
N PRO A 96 19.43 -2.84 25.24
CA PRO A 96 20.35 -1.76 25.59
C PRO A 96 21.65 -2.24 26.25
N THR A 97 21.74 -3.50 26.67
CA THR A 97 22.95 -4.09 27.27
C THR A 97 23.89 -4.64 26.20
N THR A 98 23.35 -5.33 25.20
CA THR A 98 24.15 -5.90 24.10
C THR A 98 24.23 -5.00 22.86
N PHE A 99 23.42 -3.94 22.81
CA PHE A 99 23.25 -3.06 21.64
C PHE A 99 22.76 -3.79 20.38
N GLU A 100 22.03 -4.89 20.56
CA GLU A 100 21.47 -5.68 19.45
C GLU A 100 20.04 -5.26 19.12
N THR A 101 19.75 -5.16 17.81
CA THR A 101 18.39 -5.07 17.28
C THR A 101 17.98 -6.42 16.69
N LYS A 102 16.79 -6.90 17.05
CA LYS A 102 16.23 -8.14 16.50
C LYS A 102 14.86 -7.87 15.90
N VAL A 103 14.64 -8.42 14.72
CA VAL A 103 13.35 -8.43 14.04
C VAL A 103 12.70 -9.78 14.31
N LEU A 104 11.52 -9.77 14.91
CA LEU A 104 10.77 -10.97 15.26
C LEU A 104 9.49 -11.01 14.41
N PHE A 105 9.28 -12.10 13.68
CA PHE A 105 8.04 -12.30 12.96
C PHE A 105 6.93 -12.75 13.93
N GLY A 106 5.78 -12.09 13.86
CA GLY A 106 4.61 -12.38 14.69
C GLY A 106 3.64 -13.33 14.00
N GLY A 107 3.12 -12.93 12.84
CA GLY A 107 2.11 -13.71 12.13
C GLY A 107 1.84 -13.20 10.71
N LEU A 108 1.32 -14.11 9.87
CA LEU A 108 0.73 -13.79 8.57
C LEU A 108 -0.69 -14.36 8.54
N GLU A 109 -1.67 -13.49 8.38
CA GLU A 109 -3.05 -13.85 8.18
C GLU A 109 -3.46 -13.47 6.75
N ALA A 110 -3.75 -14.49 5.95
CA ALA A 110 -4.25 -14.32 4.60
C ALA A 110 -5.57 -15.08 4.43
N PRO A 111 -6.56 -14.48 3.76
CA PRO A 111 -7.79 -15.16 3.37
C PRO A 111 -7.49 -16.20 2.29
N LYS A 112 -8.46 -17.10 2.05
CA LYS A 112 -8.40 -17.98 0.88
C LYS A 112 -8.85 -17.18 -0.35
N MET A 113 -8.08 -17.26 -1.43
CA MET A 113 -8.39 -16.62 -2.70
C MET A 113 -8.84 -17.69 -3.69
N LEU A 114 -9.92 -17.43 -4.42
CA LEU A 114 -10.38 -18.33 -5.48
C LEU A 114 -9.44 -18.19 -6.68
N VAL A 115 -8.73 -19.27 -7.02
CA VAL A 115 -7.78 -19.28 -8.15
C VAL A 115 -8.43 -19.82 -9.41
N GLN A 116 -9.31 -20.81 -9.25
CA GLN A 116 -10.02 -21.42 -10.34
C GLN A 116 -11.44 -21.76 -9.91
N ASP A 117 -12.41 -21.32 -10.71
CA ASP A 117 -13.80 -21.72 -10.57
C ASP A 117 -13.97 -23.23 -10.70
N GLY A 118 -15.02 -23.75 -10.07
CA GLY A 118 -15.41 -25.14 -10.25
C GLY A 118 -15.77 -25.45 -11.70
N LEU A 119 -15.40 -26.65 -12.15
CA LEU A 119 -15.69 -27.20 -13.47
C LEU A 119 -17.19 -27.15 -13.82
N PHE A 120 -18.06 -27.20 -12.81
CA PHE A 120 -19.52 -27.11 -12.97
C PHE A 120 -20.11 -25.85 -12.32
N GLY A 121 -19.29 -24.85 -12.04
CA GLY A 121 -19.68 -23.67 -11.25
C GLY A 121 -19.88 -23.98 -9.75
N ASP A 122 -19.42 -25.14 -9.27
CA ASP A 122 -19.51 -25.51 -7.87
C ASP A 122 -18.34 -24.89 -7.08
N PRO A 123 -18.59 -24.25 -5.92
CA PRO A 123 -17.52 -23.59 -5.16
C PRO A 123 -16.80 -24.54 -4.20
N PHE A 124 -17.08 -25.85 -4.23
CA PHE A 124 -16.67 -26.78 -3.16
C PHE A 124 -15.92 -28.02 -3.63
N LEU A 125 -16.37 -28.69 -4.69
CA LEU A 125 -15.83 -29.98 -5.13
C LEU A 125 -14.68 -29.79 -6.10
N THR A 126 -14.84 -28.89 -7.06
CA THR A 126 -13.89 -28.72 -8.17
C THR A 126 -13.22 -27.35 -8.20
N ALA A 127 -13.72 -26.36 -7.43
CA ALA A 127 -13.05 -25.09 -7.26
C ALA A 127 -11.71 -25.24 -6.54
N VAL A 128 -10.72 -24.45 -6.95
CA VAL A 128 -9.38 -24.44 -6.34
C VAL A 128 -9.16 -23.09 -5.68
N TYR A 129 -8.85 -23.12 -4.38
CA TYR A 129 -8.47 -21.93 -3.63
C TYR A 129 -6.98 -21.95 -3.31
N ALA A 130 -6.37 -20.79 -3.22
CA ALA A 130 -5.03 -20.60 -2.71
C ALA A 130 -5.07 -19.84 -1.38
N LYS A 131 -4.24 -20.27 -0.42
CA LYS A 131 -3.99 -19.53 0.82
C LYS A 131 -2.49 -19.35 1.00
N VAL A 132 -2.06 -18.11 1.21
CA VAL A 132 -0.65 -17.81 1.51
C VAL A 132 -0.39 -18.10 2.98
N GLU A 133 0.71 -18.79 3.26
CA GLU A 133 1.14 -19.14 4.61
C GLU A 133 2.61 -18.76 4.81
N TYR A 134 2.96 -18.29 6.01
CA TYR A 134 4.35 -18.00 6.36
C TYR A 134 5.20 -19.27 6.33
N ALA A 135 6.38 -19.18 5.74
CA ALA A 135 7.28 -20.31 5.54
C ALA A 135 8.64 -20.13 6.22
N GLY A 136 8.71 -19.31 7.27
CA GLY A 136 9.86 -19.28 8.19
C GLY A 136 10.98 -18.31 7.83
N LYS A 137 10.82 -17.47 6.80
CA LYS A 137 11.81 -16.45 6.43
C LYS A 137 11.20 -15.05 6.50
N PHE A 138 11.73 -14.21 7.38
CA PHE A 138 11.41 -12.79 7.43
C PHE A 138 12.68 -12.01 7.72
N GLU A 139 13.10 -11.19 6.77
CA GLU A 139 14.29 -10.35 6.87
C GLU A 139 13.91 -8.92 6.50
N MET A 140 14.27 -7.99 7.37
CA MET A 140 14.11 -6.56 7.14
C MET A 140 15.45 -5.89 7.45
N PRO A 141 16.29 -5.63 6.43
CA PRO A 141 17.55 -4.95 6.60
C PRO A 141 17.31 -3.50 7.00
N VAL A 142 18.20 -2.97 7.83
CA VAL A 142 18.19 -1.56 8.24
C VAL A 142 18.67 -0.72 7.05
N SER A 143 17.75 -0.30 6.20
CA SER A 143 18.02 0.48 4.99
C SER A 143 16.92 1.50 4.76
N SER A 144 17.22 2.55 3.99
CA SER A 144 16.23 3.56 3.59
C SER A 144 15.12 3.01 2.68
N ASP A 145 15.37 1.86 2.06
CA ASP A 145 14.60 1.41 0.90
C ASP A 145 13.49 0.40 1.27
N PHE A 146 13.34 0.09 2.57
CA PHE A 146 12.33 -0.83 3.11
C PHE A 146 12.23 -2.16 2.33
N GLU A 147 13.37 -2.75 1.94
CA GLU A 147 13.40 -4.04 1.23
C GLU A 147 13.09 -5.19 2.21
N ILE A 148 11.83 -5.61 2.29
CA ILE A 148 11.42 -6.73 3.15
C ILE A 148 11.50 -8.02 2.34
N THR A 149 12.23 -9.01 2.85
CA THR A 149 12.22 -10.36 2.29
C THR A 149 11.31 -11.25 3.13
N LEU A 150 10.27 -11.80 2.50
CA LEU A 150 9.28 -12.68 3.13
C LEU A 150 9.26 -14.03 2.41
N GLY A 151 9.53 -15.11 3.13
CA GLY A 151 9.34 -16.48 2.65
C GLY A 151 7.93 -16.95 2.94
N VAL A 152 7.21 -17.28 1.87
CA VAL A 152 5.86 -17.82 1.94
C VAL A 152 5.78 -19.18 1.25
N LYS A 153 4.71 -19.90 1.54
CA LYS A 153 4.23 -21.02 0.71
C LYS A 153 2.77 -20.78 0.39
N VAL A 154 2.32 -21.31 -0.75
CA VAL A 154 0.93 -21.19 -1.17
C VAL A 154 0.28 -22.55 -1.03
N ARG A 155 -0.69 -22.68 -0.13
CA ARG A 155 -1.49 -23.90 0.01
C ARG A 155 -2.63 -23.89 -0.97
N LEU A 156 -2.72 -24.92 -1.80
CA LEU A 156 -3.86 -25.18 -2.67
C LEU A 156 -4.89 -26.00 -1.92
N ILE A 157 -6.14 -25.54 -1.96
CA ILE A 157 -7.25 -26.09 -1.19
C ILE A 157 -8.31 -26.55 -2.19
N ASN A 158 -8.46 -27.86 -2.29
CA ASN A 158 -9.53 -28.55 -3.02
C ASN A 158 -9.68 -29.96 -2.41
N PRO A 159 -10.90 -30.55 -2.33
CA PRO A 159 -11.11 -31.87 -1.75
C PRO A 159 -10.24 -33.00 -2.35
N ILE A 160 -9.83 -32.88 -3.60
CA ILE A 160 -9.08 -33.90 -4.34
C ILE A 160 -7.56 -33.78 -4.14
N LEU A 161 -7.05 -32.56 -3.88
CA LEU A 161 -5.61 -32.29 -3.80
C LEU A 161 -4.96 -32.75 -2.48
N GLY A 162 -5.78 -33.08 -1.47
CA GLY A 162 -5.31 -33.44 -0.13
C GLY A 162 -4.80 -32.24 0.67
N SER A 163 -4.36 -32.49 1.91
CA SER A 163 -4.00 -31.42 2.86
C SER A 163 -2.63 -30.79 2.63
N ASN A 164 -1.76 -31.43 1.84
CA ASN A 164 -0.34 -31.06 1.69
C ASN A 164 -0.01 -30.50 0.30
N CYS A 165 -1.01 -30.17 -0.52
CA CYS A 165 -0.77 -29.57 -1.83
C CYS A 165 -0.31 -28.11 -1.65
N THR A 166 1.00 -27.87 -1.74
CA THR A 166 1.57 -26.53 -1.60
C THR A 166 2.54 -26.21 -2.74
N VAL A 167 2.56 -24.95 -3.15
CA VAL A 167 3.64 -24.36 -3.95
C VAL A 167 4.66 -23.76 -2.99
N GLY A 168 5.87 -24.28 -3.01
CA GLY A 168 6.88 -24.02 -1.98
C GLY A 168 6.66 -24.86 -0.72
N THR A 169 7.65 -24.86 0.17
CA THR A 169 7.62 -25.54 1.48
C THR A 169 8.32 -24.69 2.54
N ASN A 170 8.25 -25.09 3.81
CA ASN A 170 9.04 -24.42 4.87
C ASN A 170 10.55 -24.53 4.62
N SER A 171 11.01 -25.60 3.95
CA SER A 171 12.43 -25.81 3.63
C SER A 171 12.86 -25.16 2.32
N ASN A 172 11.91 -24.89 1.41
CA ASN A 172 12.14 -24.22 0.14
C ASN A 172 10.99 -23.23 -0.14
N PRO A 173 10.99 -22.07 0.55
CA PRO A 173 9.91 -21.10 0.46
C PRO A 173 9.97 -20.30 -0.85
N ILE A 174 8.80 -19.83 -1.29
CA ILE A 174 8.72 -18.76 -2.30
C ILE A 174 9.21 -17.49 -1.62
N THR A 175 10.31 -16.93 -2.11
CA THR A 175 10.89 -15.71 -1.55
C THR A 175 10.30 -14.49 -2.24
N LEU A 176 9.50 -13.73 -1.50
CA LEU A 176 8.97 -12.44 -1.92
C LEU A 176 9.94 -11.34 -1.49
N LYS A 177 10.27 -10.46 -2.43
CA LYS A 177 10.99 -9.21 -2.16
C LYS A 177 10.01 -8.06 -2.26
N LEU A 178 9.64 -7.51 -1.12
CA LEU A 178 8.71 -6.40 -1.02
C LEU A 178 9.54 -5.11 -1.00
N THR A 179 9.17 -4.16 -1.85
CA THR A 179 9.80 -2.86 -1.96
C THR A 179 8.72 -1.78 -1.87
N THR A 180 9.07 -0.61 -1.36
CA THR A 180 8.18 0.56 -1.40
C THR A 180 8.49 1.42 -2.61
N GLY A 181 7.48 1.83 -3.38
CA GLY A 181 7.63 2.68 -4.58
C GLY A 181 6.59 2.35 -5.66
N THR A 182 6.64 3.07 -6.77
CA THR A 182 5.87 2.70 -7.97
C THR A 182 6.63 1.61 -8.73
N THR A 183 6.06 0.41 -8.80
CA THR A 183 6.46 -0.63 -9.76
C THR A 183 5.92 -0.33 -11.14
#